data_AF-A0A344PG91-F1
#
_entry.id   AF-A0A344PG91-F1
#
_cell.length_a   1.000
_cell.length_b   1.000
_cell.length_c   1.000
_cell.angle_alpha   90.00
_cell.angle_beta   90.00
_cell.angle_gamma   90.00
#
_symmetry.space_group_name_H-M   'P 1'
#
loop_
_entity.id
_entity.type
_entity.pdbx_description
1 polymer ?
#
loop_
_entity_poly.entity_id
_entity_poly.type
_entity_poly.pdbx_seq_one_letter_code
_entity_poly.pdbx_strand_id
1 'polypeptide(L)'
;MKTTALTLAAACLPLIAAAAEPAPTVADAYARSANAHAGAAFMTIHNPGAADCTLQGAQSTVAERTELHGHKEEGGVMKMVKVESLTVPAGGDLKLERGGNHVMLMGLEKPLKAGETVALTLDFGPCGQVPADVPVDNERASGAPMSHAGHDMAPAAGHHHGAPATADAKPAN
;
A
#
# COMPACT_ATOMS: atom_id res chain seq x y z
N MET A 1 44.38 -5.99 70.91
CA MET A 1 44.17 -6.87 69.73
C MET A 1 43.02 -6.27 68.93
N LYS A 2 43.23 -6.09 67.62
CA LYS A 2 42.52 -5.15 66.74
C LYS A 2 41.14 -5.67 66.31
N THR A 3 40.10 -4.85 66.47
CA THR A 3 38.75 -5.02 65.93
C THR A 3 38.73 -4.67 64.44
N THR A 4 38.37 -5.62 63.59
CA THR A 4 38.17 -5.43 62.14
C THR A 4 36.71 -5.08 61.85
N ALA A 5 36.48 -3.89 61.30
CA ALA A 5 35.19 -3.44 60.80
C ALA A 5 35.04 -3.82 59.32
N LEU A 6 33.92 -4.44 58.97
CA LEU A 6 33.55 -4.85 57.61
C LEU A 6 32.69 -3.75 56.99
N THR A 7 33.20 -3.02 55.99
CA THR A 7 32.45 -2.01 55.24
C THR A 7 31.88 -2.64 53.96
N LEU A 8 30.56 -2.72 53.87
CA LEU A 8 29.82 -3.22 52.72
C LEU A 8 29.61 -2.06 51.71
N ALA A 9 30.32 -2.08 50.58
CA ALA A 9 30.14 -1.10 49.51
C ALA A 9 29.00 -1.55 48.57
N ALA A 10 27.87 -0.85 48.61
CA ALA A 10 26.76 -1.06 47.69
C ALA A 10 27.07 -0.42 46.32
N ALA A 11 27.36 -1.24 45.32
CA ALA A 11 27.53 -0.81 43.94
C ALA A 11 26.15 -0.55 43.31
N CYS A 12 25.78 0.73 43.18
CA CYS A 12 24.58 1.15 42.47
C CYS A 12 24.90 1.18 40.96
N LEU A 13 24.47 0.16 40.21
CA LEU A 13 24.54 0.19 38.74
C LEU A 13 23.45 1.11 38.20
N PRO A 14 23.76 2.03 37.25
CA PRO A 14 22.75 2.82 36.59
C PRO A 14 21.91 1.91 35.68
N LEU A 15 20.61 1.86 35.97
CA LEU A 15 19.62 1.21 35.11
C LEU A 15 19.47 2.10 33.85
N ILE A 16 20.10 1.70 32.75
CA ILE A 16 19.88 2.35 31.45
C ILE A 16 18.49 1.90 30.99
N ALA A 17 17.50 2.79 31.14
CA ALA A 17 16.20 2.59 30.51
C ALA A 17 16.41 2.66 28.99
N ALA A 18 16.26 1.53 28.31
CA ALA A 18 16.16 1.52 26.85
C ALA A 18 14.94 2.36 26.47
N ALA A 19 15.17 3.53 25.87
CA ALA A 19 14.09 4.30 25.27
C ALA A 19 13.49 3.43 24.17
N ALA A 20 12.21 3.07 24.32
CA ALA A 20 11.48 2.44 23.23
C ALA A 20 11.48 3.41 22.04
N GLU A 21 11.99 2.97 20.89
CA GLU A 21 11.90 3.73 19.65
C GLU A 21 10.42 4.08 19.39
N PRO A 22 10.11 5.30 18.95
CA PRO A 22 8.73 5.71 18.70
C PRO A 22 8.11 4.81 17.63
N ALA A 23 6.92 4.28 17.90
CA ALA A 23 6.23 3.39 16.99
C ALA A 23 5.90 4.08 15.65
N PRO A 24 5.89 3.34 14.52
CA PRO A 24 5.46 3.88 13.24
C PRO A 24 4.04 4.47 13.30
N THR A 25 3.77 5.48 12.48
CA THR A 25 2.45 6.12 12.38
C THR A 25 1.87 5.92 10.98
N VAL A 26 0.54 5.95 10.89
CA VAL A 26 -0.21 5.70 9.65
C VAL A 26 -0.93 6.97 9.22
N ALA A 27 -0.80 7.32 7.94
CA ALA A 27 -1.47 8.44 7.31
C ALA A 27 -2.15 8.01 5.99
N ASP A 28 -3.13 8.79 5.55
CA ASP A 28 -3.81 8.64 4.25
C ASP A 28 -4.37 7.23 3.97
N ALA A 29 -4.75 6.51 5.02
CA ALA A 29 -5.24 5.15 4.90
C ALA A 29 -6.58 5.09 4.15
N TYR A 30 -6.71 4.13 3.25
CA TYR A 30 -7.97 3.75 2.64
C TYR A 30 -7.96 2.31 2.16
N ALA A 31 -9.13 1.67 2.16
CA ALA A 31 -9.34 0.36 1.60
C ALA A 31 -10.29 0.43 0.41
N ARG A 32 -10.19 -0.54 -0.49
CA ARG A 32 -11.15 -0.70 -1.58
C ARG A 32 -11.42 -2.16 -1.86
N SER A 33 -12.61 -2.42 -2.36
CA SER A 33 -12.97 -3.71 -2.92
C SER A 33 -12.24 -3.93 -4.24
N ALA A 34 -11.63 -5.11 -4.41
CA ALA A 34 -11.06 -5.55 -5.69
C ALA A 34 -12.05 -6.46 -6.43
N ASN A 35 -12.72 -7.34 -5.70
CA ASN A 35 -13.83 -8.17 -6.17
C ASN A 35 -14.71 -8.59 -4.97
N ALA A 36 -15.65 -9.51 -5.17
CA ALA A 36 -16.58 -9.93 -4.13
C ALA A 36 -15.94 -10.55 -2.88
N HIS A 37 -14.75 -11.14 -3.02
CA HIS A 37 -14.06 -11.91 -1.97
C HIS A 37 -12.68 -11.36 -1.61
N ALA A 38 -12.27 -10.23 -2.20
CA ALA A 38 -10.95 -9.67 -1.99
C ALA A 38 -10.94 -8.13 -2.08
N GLY A 39 -10.06 -7.50 -1.32
CA GLY A 39 -9.85 -6.06 -1.29
C GLY A 39 -8.40 -5.72 -1.02
N ALA A 40 -8.04 -4.45 -1.11
CA ALA A 40 -6.70 -3.97 -0.81
C ALA A 40 -6.77 -2.74 0.09
N ALA A 41 -5.83 -2.65 1.03
CA ALA A 41 -5.62 -1.48 1.88
C ALA A 41 -4.31 -0.78 1.51
N PHE A 42 -4.39 0.53 1.49
CA PHE A 42 -3.36 1.48 1.09
C PHE A 42 -3.21 2.52 2.19
N MET A 43 -2.00 3.04 2.37
CA MET A 43 -1.65 3.99 3.42
C MET A 43 -0.20 4.47 3.25
N THR A 44 0.15 5.56 3.90
CA THR A 44 1.54 5.97 4.10
C THR A 44 1.93 5.62 5.53
N ILE A 45 3.04 4.91 5.72
CA ILE A 45 3.58 4.56 7.02
C ILE A 45 4.83 5.40 7.25
N HIS A 46 4.85 6.21 8.30
CA HIS A 46 5.99 7.01 8.70
C HIS A 46 6.71 6.35 9.89
N ASN A 47 8.02 6.19 9.80
CA ASN A 47 8.85 5.73 10.91
C ASN A 47 9.62 6.92 11.51
N PRO A 48 9.20 7.45 12.67
CA PRO A 48 9.89 8.55 13.34
C PRO A 48 11.17 8.10 14.08
N GLY A 49 11.46 6.80 14.13
CA GLY A 49 12.61 6.21 14.81
C GLY A 49 13.95 6.47 14.12
N ALA A 50 15.03 6.15 14.84
CA ALA A 50 16.41 6.27 14.36
C ALA A 50 16.90 4.96 13.71
N ALA A 51 16.18 3.86 13.90
CA ALA A 51 16.42 2.58 13.23
C ALA A 51 15.30 2.23 12.23
N ASP A 52 15.64 1.41 11.24
CA ASP A 52 14.67 0.87 10.29
C ASP A 52 13.64 -0.01 11.00
N CYS A 53 12.38 0.13 10.62
CA CYS A 53 11.31 -0.79 11.01
C CYS A 53 10.97 -1.73 9.85
N THR A 54 10.40 -2.89 10.18
CA THR A 54 10.02 -3.87 9.17
C THR A 54 8.56 -4.22 9.35
N LEU A 55 7.70 -3.87 8.39
CA LEU A 55 6.33 -4.33 8.32
C LEU A 55 6.36 -5.82 7.93
N GLN A 56 6.00 -6.70 8.86
CA GLN A 56 6.00 -8.15 8.68
C GLN A 56 4.64 -8.69 8.24
N GLY A 57 3.58 -7.93 8.50
CA GLY A 57 2.24 -8.31 8.10
C GLY A 57 1.17 -7.38 8.62
N ALA A 58 -0.08 -7.77 8.40
CA ALA A 58 -1.23 -7.12 8.97
C ALA A 58 -2.27 -8.15 9.45
N GLN A 59 -3.19 -7.73 10.30
CA GLN A 59 -4.33 -8.55 10.71
C GLN A 59 -5.60 -7.72 10.61
N SER A 60 -6.68 -8.37 10.18
CA SER A 60 -8.02 -7.77 10.18
C SER A 60 -9.06 -8.87 10.40
N THR A 61 -10.15 -8.53 11.07
CA THR A 61 -11.27 -9.44 11.32
C THR A 61 -12.24 -9.53 10.14
N VAL A 62 -12.13 -8.64 9.14
CA VAL A 62 -13.04 -8.62 7.98
C VAL A 62 -12.64 -9.60 6.88
N ALA A 63 -11.46 -10.20 6.98
CA ALA A 63 -10.86 -11.08 5.97
C ALA A 63 -10.34 -12.36 6.63
N GLU A 64 -10.46 -13.49 5.95
CA GLU A 64 -9.88 -14.77 6.41
C GLU A 64 -8.36 -14.68 6.58
N ARG A 65 -7.68 -13.92 5.70
CA ARG A 65 -6.24 -13.65 5.82
C ARG A 65 -5.86 -12.32 5.18
N THR A 66 -4.74 -11.77 5.62
CA THR A 66 -4.08 -10.67 4.93
C THR A 66 -2.73 -11.10 4.38
N GLU A 67 -2.27 -10.43 3.33
CA GLU A 67 -0.96 -10.66 2.73
C GLU A 67 -0.32 -9.32 2.37
N LEU A 68 1.00 -9.21 2.49
CA LEU A 68 1.73 -8.08 1.92
C LEU A 68 2.03 -8.38 0.47
N HIS A 69 1.64 -7.48 -0.43
CA HIS A 69 1.90 -7.60 -1.86
C HIS A 69 2.79 -6.45 -2.28
N GLY A 70 3.79 -6.76 -3.11
CA GLY A 70 4.73 -5.83 -3.68
C GLY A 70 4.88 -6.05 -5.18
N HIS A 71 5.74 -5.25 -5.79
CA HIS A 71 6.01 -5.32 -7.22
C HIS A 71 7.42 -5.83 -7.45
N LYS A 72 7.56 -6.91 -8.22
CA LYS A 72 8.85 -7.46 -8.62
C LYS A 72 8.96 -7.43 -10.13
N GLU A 73 10.05 -6.86 -10.63
CA GLU A 73 10.39 -6.96 -12.04
C GLU A 73 10.93 -8.36 -12.32
N GLU A 74 10.29 -9.05 -13.27
CA GLU A 74 10.75 -10.35 -13.74
C GLU A 74 10.71 -10.34 -15.27
N GLY A 75 11.88 -10.31 -15.90
CA GLY A 75 12.00 -10.32 -17.37
C GLY A 75 11.41 -9.09 -18.05
N GLY A 76 11.54 -7.90 -17.44
CA GLY A 76 11.01 -6.64 -17.97
C GLY A 76 9.51 -6.44 -17.76
N VAL A 77 8.84 -7.36 -17.04
CA VAL A 77 7.43 -7.24 -16.66
C VAL A 77 7.32 -7.05 -15.15
N MET A 78 6.62 -6.00 -14.72
CA MET A 78 6.29 -5.80 -13.32
C MET A 78 5.15 -6.75 -12.92
N LYS A 79 5.42 -7.66 -11.98
CA LYS A 79 4.42 -8.57 -11.43
C LYS A 79 4.12 -8.21 -9.99
N MET A 80 2.83 -8.23 -9.66
CA MET A 80 2.35 -8.16 -8.29
C MET A 80 2.59 -9.52 -7.63
N VAL A 81 3.39 -9.54 -6.57
CA VAL A 81 3.80 -10.76 -5.88
C VAL A 81 3.63 -10.59 -4.38
N LYS A 82 3.29 -11.68 -3.69
CA LYS A 82 3.36 -11.73 -2.23
C LYS A 82 4.81 -11.49 -1.79
N VAL A 83 4.98 -10.65 -0.78
CA VAL A 83 6.25 -10.42 -0.09
C VAL A 83 6.10 -10.80 1.39
N GLU A 84 7.18 -11.21 2.02
CA GLU A 84 7.16 -11.60 3.44
C GLU A 84 7.26 -10.38 4.37
N SER A 85 7.90 -9.29 3.92
CA SER A 85 8.01 -8.06 4.70
C SER A 85 8.35 -6.86 3.83
N LEU A 86 8.12 -5.65 4.37
CA LEU A 86 8.49 -4.38 3.75
C LEU A 86 9.25 -3.50 4.76
N THR A 87 10.36 -2.92 4.34
CA THR A 87 11.15 -2.01 5.18
C THR A 87 10.50 -0.63 5.22
N VAL A 88 10.46 -0.04 6.42
CA VAL A 88 10.13 1.38 6.66
C VAL A 88 11.42 2.06 7.15
N PRO A 89 12.09 2.86 6.30
CA PRO A 89 13.38 3.46 6.63
C PRO A 89 13.30 4.33 7.89
N ALA A 90 14.39 4.38 8.68
CA ALA A 90 14.53 5.33 9.78
C ALA A 90 14.27 6.78 9.33
N GLY A 91 13.43 7.51 10.06
CA GLY A 91 13.02 8.88 9.72
C GLY A 91 12.29 9.02 8.38
N GLY A 92 11.86 7.91 7.77
CA GLY A 92 11.34 7.86 6.40
C GLY A 92 9.96 7.23 6.29
N ASP A 93 9.51 7.10 5.04
CA ASP A 93 8.17 6.65 4.71
C ASP A 93 8.19 5.37 3.87
N LEU A 94 7.23 4.48 4.15
CA LEU A 94 6.82 3.40 3.26
C LEU A 94 5.43 3.74 2.71
N LYS A 95 5.33 3.84 1.39
CA LYS A 95 4.05 4.03 0.70
C LYS A 95 3.46 2.70 0.30
N LEU A 96 2.25 2.45 0.77
CA LEU A 96 1.37 1.38 0.28
C LEU A 96 0.32 2.01 -0.63
N GLU A 97 0.49 1.88 -1.94
CA GLU A 97 -0.31 2.59 -2.95
C GLU A 97 -0.70 1.72 -4.15
N ARG A 98 -1.69 2.18 -4.91
CA ARG A 98 -2.15 1.48 -6.12
C ARG A 98 -1.05 1.42 -7.16
N GLY A 99 -0.74 0.21 -7.61
CA GLY A 99 0.37 -0.02 -8.54
C GLY A 99 1.74 -0.12 -7.87
N GLY A 100 1.78 -0.17 -6.54
CA GLY A 100 2.96 -0.46 -5.73
C GLY A 100 2.62 -1.46 -4.61
N ASN A 101 3.28 -1.28 -3.47
CA ASN A 101 3.07 -2.14 -2.31
C ASN A 101 1.66 -1.95 -1.72
N HIS A 102 1.06 -2.98 -1.15
CA HIS A 102 -0.23 -2.88 -0.47
C HIS A 102 -0.50 -4.07 0.44
N VAL A 103 -1.47 -3.91 1.34
CA VAL A 103 -2.02 -5.03 2.13
C VAL A 103 -3.19 -5.61 1.35
N MET A 104 -3.08 -6.87 0.94
CA MET A 104 -4.16 -7.61 0.31
C MET A 104 -5.05 -8.25 1.40
N LEU A 105 -6.37 -8.07 1.28
CA LEU A 105 -7.39 -8.66 2.14
C LEU A 105 -8.06 -9.79 1.34
N MET A 106 -7.94 -11.03 1.82
CA MET A 106 -8.39 -12.23 1.10
C MET A 106 -9.42 -13.00 1.92
N GLY A 107 -10.42 -13.55 1.24
CA GLY A 107 -11.51 -14.29 1.89
C GLY A 107 -12.47 -13.33 2.60
N LEU A 108 -12.87 -12.27 1.91
CA LEU A 108 -13.94 -11.40 2.41
C LEU A 108 -15.29 -12.12 2.30
N GLU A 109 -16.08 -12.09 3.38
CA GLU A 109 -17.46 -12.61 3.38
C GLU A 109 -18.40 -11.75 2.50
N LYS A 110 -18.12 -10.45 2.43
CA LYS A 110 -18.83 -9.48 1.59
C LYS A 110 -17.84 -8.47 0.98
N PRO A 111 -18.15 -7.91 -0.21
CA PRO A 111 -17.33 -6.85 -0.77
C PRO A 111 -17.28 -5.63 0.18
N LEU A 112 -16.14 -4.95 0.24
CA LEU A 112 -15.97 -3.73 1.03
C LEU A 112 -16.86 -2.61 0.47
N LYS A 113 -17.74 -2.04 1.31
CA LYS A 113 -18.67 -0.98 0.89
C LYS A 113 -18.15 0.39 1.29
N ALA A 114 -18.30 1.37 0.39
CA ALA A 114 -17.90 2.75 0.67
C ALA A 114 -18.59 3.28 1.93
N GLY A 115 -17.83 3.98 2.76
CA GLY A 115 -18.29 4.48 4.06
C GLY A 115 -18.22 3.47 5.23
N GLU A 116 -17.89 2.20 4.98
CA GLU A 116 -17.45 1.29 6.04
C GLU A 116 -16.00 1.61 6.46
N THR A 117 -15.59 1.15 7.65
CA THR A 117 -14.21 1.21 8.14
C THR A 117 -13.69 -0.19 8.39
N VAL A 118 -12.50 -0.49 7.86
CA VAL A 118 -11.77 -1.72 8.11
C VAL A 118 -10.77 -1.47 9.23
N ALA A 119 -10.91 -2.18 10.35
CA ALA A 119 -9.89 -2.19 11.39
C ALA A 119 -8.71 -3.08 10.95
N LEU A 120 -7.52 -2.51 10.89
CA LEU A 120 -6.27 -3.20 10.59
C LEU A 120 -5.31 -3.07 11.77
N THR A 121 -4.55 -4.11 12.05
CA THR A 121 -3.38 -4.05 12.94
C THR A 121 -2.16 -4.37 12.11
N LEU A 122 -1.22 -3.43 12.03
CA LEU A 122 0.05 -3.59 11.32
C LEU A 122 1.09 -4.12 12.29
N ASP A 123 1.79 -5.17 11.90
CA ASP A 123 2.84 -5.79 12.71
C ASP A 123 4.22 -5.37 12.22
N PHE A 124 4.92 -4.57 13.02
CA PHE A 124 6.30 -4.16 12.76
C PHE A 124 7.34 -4.95 13.58
N GLY A 125 6.93 -6.06 14.19
CA GLY A 125 7.77 -6.91 15.03
C GLY A 125 8.38 -6.11 16.20
N PRO A 126 9.72 -5.98 16.28
CA PRO A 126 10.36 -5.22 17.35
C PRO A 126 9.94 -3.76 17.47
N CYS A 127 9.51 -3.13 16.37
CA CYS A 127 8.99 -1.75 16.39
C CYS A 127 7.55 -1.65 16.90
N GLY A 128 6.92 -2.77 17.24
CA GLY A 128 5.58 -2.84 17.82
C GLY A 128 4.47 -3.05 16.80
N GLN A 129 3.23 -2.99 17.29
CA GLN A 129 2.02 -3.13 16.48
C GLN A 129 1.26 -1.82 16.46
N VAL A 130 0.72 -1.45 15.29
CA VAL A 130 0.02 -0.19 15.08
C VAL A 130 -1.41 -0.49 14.61
N PRO A 131 -2.43 -0.16 15.42
CA PRO A 131 -3.81 -0.20 14.96
C PRO A 131 -4.06 0.96 13.97
N ALA A 132 -4.79 0.66 12.90
CA ALA A 132 -5.16 1.61 11.87
C ALA A 132 -6.64 1.43 11.50
N ASP A 133 -7.40 2.53 11.61
CA ASP A 133 -8.76 2.60 11.08
C ASP A 133 -8.69 2.99 9.60
N VAL A 134 -9.09 2.07 8.73
CA VAL A 134 -8.93 2.22 7.29
C VAL A 134 -10.29 2.40 6.62
N PRO A 135 -10.71 3.64 6.30
CA PRO A 135 -12.00 3.89 5.66
C PRO A 135 -12.05 3.28 4.26
N VAL A 136 -13.20 2.76 3.87
CA VAL A 136 -13.41 2.21 2.54
C VAL A 136 -13.77 3.34 1.58
N ASP A 137 -12.91 3.53 0.57
CA ASP A 137 -13.04 4.51 -0.50
C ASP A 137 -12.83 3.80 -1.85
N ASN A 138 -13.93 3.31 -2.41
CA ASN A 138 -13.92 2.57 -3.68
C ASN A 138 -13.74 3.50 -4.90
N GLU A 139 -13.95 4.81 -4.74
CA GLU A 139 -13.92 5.80 -5.83
C GLU A 139 -12.58 6.55 -5.89
N ARG A 140 -11.69 6.38 -4.90
CA ARG A 140 -10.38 7.03 -4.89
C ARG A 140 -9.59 6.78 -6.16
N ALA A 141 -9.29 7.86 -6.88
CA ALA A 141 -8.42 7.82 -8.04
C ALA A 141 -7.03 7.29 -7.65
N SER A 142 -6.40 6.51 -8.53
CA SER A 142 -4.96 6.26 -8.40
C SER A 142 -4.26 7.58 -8.65
N GLY A 143 -3.42 8.02 -7.70
CA GLY A 143 -2.54 9.17 -7.91
C GLY A 143 -1.52 8.98 -9.04
N ALA A 144 -1.43 7.79 -9.62
CA ALA A 144 -0.62 7.52 -10.80
C ALA A 144 -1.37 7.95 -12.09
N PRO A 145 -0.77 8.80 -12.95
CA PRO A 145 -1.31 9.03 -14.29
C PRO A 145 -1.30 7.71 -15.04
N MET A 146 -2.49 7.22 -15.38
CA MET A 146 -2.68 6.14 -16.33
C MET A 146 -2.14 6.63 -17.67
N SER A 147 -0.87 6.34 -17.96
CA SER A 147 -0.31 6.49 -19.30
C SER A 147 -0.93 5.39 -20.17
N HIS A 148 -2.15 5.64 -20.64
CA HIS A 148 -2.62 5.00 -21.86
C HIS A 148 -1.75 5.54 -22.99
N ALA A 149 -0.64 4.87 -23.25
CA ALA A 149 0.03 4.95 -24.54
C ALA A 149 -1.01 4.53 -25.58
N GLY A 150 -1.61 5.53 -26.23
CA GLY A 150 -2.48 5.34 -27.37
C GLY A 150 -1.68 4.61 -28.44
N HIS A 151 -2.11 3.41 -28.79
CA HIS A 151 -1.81 2.88 -30.10
C HIS A 151 -2.67 3.65 -31.10
N ASP A 152 -2.16 4.81 -31.52
CA ASP A 152 -2.59 5.52 -32.72
C ASP A 152 -2.38 4.61 -33.94
N MET A 153 -3.36 3.77 -34.23
CA MET A 153 -3.49 3.13 -35.53
C MET A 153 -4.00 4.20 -36.50
N ALA A 154 -3.08 4.94 -37.10
CA ALA A 154 -3.37 5.75 -38.28
C ALA A 154 -3.80 4.83 -39.44
N PRO A 155 -4.98 4.99 -40.04
CA PRO A 155 -5.24 4.41 -41.35
C PRO A 155 -4.53 5.26 -42.40
N ALA A 156 -3.52 4.67 -43.03
CA ALA A 156 -2.83 5.26 -44.17
C ALA A 156 -3.79 5.44 -45.36
N ALA A 157 -3.75 6.66 -45.88
CA ALA A 157 -4.12 7.16 -47.20
C ALA A 157 -4.68 6.19 -48.26
N GLY A 158 -5.80 6.59 -48.84
CA GLY A 158 -6.41 5.98 -50.00
C GLY A 158 -5.68 6.21 -51.33
N HIS A 159 -5.98 5.34 -52.28
CA HIS A 159 -6.04 5.53 -53.72
C HIS A 159 -7.41 4.92 -54.10
N HIS A 160 -8.30 5.52 -54.90
CA HIS A 160 -8.23 5.61 -56.35
C HIS A 160 -9.25 6.65 -56.89
N HIS A 161 -8.84 7.23 -58.01
CA HIS A 161 -9.40 8.19 -58.96
C HIS A 161 -10.93 8.25 -59.22
N GLY A 162 -11.42 9.47 -59.56
CA GLY A 162 -12.35 9.60 -60.71
C GLY A 162 -13.50 10.63 -60.65
N ALA A 163 -13.17 11.94 -60.75
CA ALA A 163 -13.90 13.07 -61.37
C ALA A 163 -15.36 13.48 -60.98
N PRO A 164 -15.71 14.80 -61.05
CA PRO A 164 -17.01 15.38 -60.68
C PRO A 164 -17.87 15.86 -61.88
N ALA A 165 -19.19 15.96 -61.66
CA ALA A 165 -20.23 16.75 -62.37
C ALA A 165 -21.57 15.98 -62.28
N THR A 166 -22.77 16.52 -62.12
CA THR A 166 -23.35 17.87 -62.03
C THR A 166 -24.76 17.65 -61.44
N ALA A 167 -25.31 18.68 -60.80
CA ALA A 167 -26.71 18.74 -60.41
C ALA A 167 -27.63 18.64 -61.63
N ASP A 168 -28.78 17.96 -61.51
CA ASP A 168 -29.98 18.33 -62.25
C ASP A 168 -31.25 17.74 -61.61
N ALA A 169 -32.33 18.48 -61.82
CA ALA A 169 -33.58 18.45 -61.08
C ALA A 169 -34.61 17.40 -61.56
N LYS A 170 -35.60 17.18 -60.68
CA LYS A 170 -36.99 16.64 -60.81
C LYS A 170 -37.55 16.43 -62.25
N PRO A 171 -38.38 15.39 -62.49
CA PRO A 171 -39.86 15.50 -62.34
C PRO A 171 -40.49 14.27 -61.64
N ALA A 172 -41.46 14.45 -60.73
CA ALA A 172 -42.92 14.23 -60.93
C ALA A 172 -43.33 12.79 -61.29
N ASN A 173 -43.91 12.09 -60.31
CA ASN A 173 -45.25 11.51 -60.38
C ASN A 173 -45.84 11.48 -58.97
#